data_AF-A0A3A8YER0-F1
#
_entry.id   AF-A0A3A8YER0-F1
#
_cell.length_a   1.000
_cell.length_b   1.000
_cell.length_c   1.000
_cell.angle_alpha   90.00
_cell.angle_beta   90.00
_cell.angle_gamma   90.00
#
_symmetry.space_group_name_H-M   'P 1'
#
loop_
_entity.id
_entity.type
_entity.pdbx_description
1 polymer ?
#
loop_
_entity_poly.entity_id
_entity_poly.type
_entity_poly.pdbx_seq_one_letter_code
_entity_poly.pdbx_strand_id
1 'polypeptide(L)' 'MPHTRTNYHREVKTASLQGRTITVENLTPILAPKVRNRRKREIEAGLYTVFHKYTPGRAEMR' A
#
# COMPACT_ATOMS: atom_id res chain seq x y z
N MET A 1 -16.71 -17.80 13.16
CA MET A 1 -15.46 -17.11 12.75
C MET A 1 -15.34 -15.83 13.54
N PRO A 2 -14.32 -15.64 14.39
CA PRO A 2 -14.19 -14.40 15.13
C PRO A 2 -13.79 -13.31 14.14
N HIS A 3 -14.67 -12.32 14.02
CA HIS A 3 -14.44 -11.08 13.30
C HIS A 3 -13.28 -10.40 14.03
N THR A 4 -12.04 -10.67 13.59
CA THR A 4 -10.87 -9.96 14.07
C THR A 4 -11.14 -8.49 13.84
N ARG A 5 -11.35 -7.76 14.93
CA ARG A 5 -11.54 -6.32 14.98
C ARG A 5 -10.24 -5.70 14.44
N THR A 6 -10.16 -5.56 13.12
CA THR A 6 -9.02 -4.95 12.44
C THR A 6 -8.93 -3.53 12.98
N ASN A 7 -7.82 -3.21 13.64
CA ASN A 7 -7.60 -1.84 14.08
C ASN A 7 -7.35 -1.01 12.80
N TYR A 8 -8.04 0.11 12.62
CA TYR A 8 -7.86 1.00 11.48
C TYR A 8 -7.32 2.34 11.98
N HIS A 9 -6.39 2.93 11.22
CA HIS A 9 -6.14 4.35 11.33
C HIS A 9 -7.27 5.07 10.58
N ARG A 10 -7.98 5.96 11.27
CA ARG A 10 -9.10 6.72 10.71
C ARG A 10 -8.67 8.16 10.49
N GLU A 11 -8.90 8.63 9.28
CA GLU A 11 -8.73 10.02 8.89
C GLU A 11 -10.05 10.53 8.32
N VAL A 12 -10.58 11.62 8.87
CA VAL A 12 -11.84 12.22 8.43
C VAL A 12 -11.55 13.57 7.80
N LYS A 13 -12.06 13.80 6.60
CA LYS A 13 -11.93 15.06 5.86
C LYS A 13 -13.30 15.53 5.44
N THR A 14 -13.57 16.82 5.63
CA THR A 14 -14.77 17.46 5.12
C THR A 14 -14.38 18.43 4.03
N ALA A 15 -15.07 18.37 2.90
CA ALA A 15 -14.81 19.24 1.75
C ALA A 15 -16.14 19.69 1.13
N SER A 16 -16.15 20.89 0.57
CA SER A 16 -17.28 21.39 -0.21
C SER A 16 -17.08 21.02 -1.68
N LEU A 17 -18.01 20.26 -2.25
CA LEU A 17 -18.03 19.91 -3.66
C LEU A 17 -19.35 20.40 -4.26
N GLN A 18 -19.27 21.31 -5.23
CA GLN A 18 -20.44 21.88 -5.93
C GLN A 18 -21.49 22.48 -4.97
N GLY A 19 -21.03 23.20 -3.93
CA GLY A 19 -21.92 23.81 -2.94
C GLY A 19 -22.50 22.83 -1.91
N ARG A 20 -22.17 21.54 -1.99
CA ARG A 20 -22.56 20.52 -1.01
C ARG A 20 -21.37 20.14 -0.13
N THR A 21 -21.59 20.10 1.19
CA THR A 21 -20.61 19.58 2.13
C THR A 21 -20.57 18.05 2.06
N ILE A 22 -19.40 17.49 1.82
CA ILE A 22 -19.13 16.05 1.76
C ILE A 22 -18.11 15.72 2.86
N THR A 23 -18.37 14.65 3.60
CA THR A 23 -17.42 14.07 4.54
C THR A 23 -16.88 12.77 3.97
N VAL A 24 -15.56 12.66 3.93
CA VAL A 24 -14.81 11.49 3.47
C VAL A 24 -14.11 10.88 4.66
N GLU A 25 -14.36 9.59 4.90
CA GLU A 25 -13.66 8.79 5.90
C GLU A 25 -12.67 7.85 5.23
N ASN A 26 -11.39 8.08 5.47
CA ASN A 26 -10.30 7.24 5.01
C ASN A 26 -9.90 6.26 6.13
N LEU A 27 -10.18 4.97 5.93
CA LEU A 27 -9.81 3.90 6.87
C LEU A 27 -8.60 3.13 6.33
N THR A 28 -7.46 3.31 6.96
CA THR A 28 -6.24 2.57 6.63
C THR A 28 -6.08 1.37 7.58
N PRO A 29 -6.04 0.12 7.09
CA PRO A 29 -5.93 -1.06 7.95
C PRO A 29 -4.57 -1.12 8.67
N ILE A 30 -4.59 -1.28 9.99
CA ILE A 30 -3.39 -1.53 10.79
C ILE A 30 -3.07 -3.01 10.71
N LEU A 31 -2.09 -3.33 9.88
CA LEU A 31 -1.63 -4.68 9.66
C LEU A 31 -0.72 -5.13 10.81
N ALA A 32 -0.90 -6.38 11.26
CA ALA A 32 0.01 -7.01 12.21
C ALA A 32 1.45 -7.03 11.66
N PRO A 33 2.48 -6.93 12.51
CA PRO A 33 3.89 -6.84 12.07
C PRO A 33 4.31 -7.94 11.08
N LYS A 34 3.85 -9.19 11.30
CA LYS A 34 4.12 -10.32 10.40
C LYS A 34 3.58 -10.10 8.99
N VAL A 35 2.35 -9.60 8.88
CA VAL A 35 1.69 -9.33 7.58
C VAL A 35 2.35 -8.14 6.88
N ARG A 36 2.72 -7.09 7.62
CA ARG A 36 3.47 -5.96 7.07
C ARG A 36 4.82 -6.40 6.50
N ASN A 37 5.58 -7.17 7.27
CA ASN A 37 6.90 -7.63 6.86
C ASN A 37 6.83 -8.53 5.61
N ARG A 38 5.79 -9.38 5.50
CA ARG A 38 5.56 -10.18 4.30
C ARG A 38 5.31 -9.29 3.07
N ARG A 39 4.36 -8.34 3.16
CA ARG A 39 4.08 -7.40 2.06
C ARG A 39 5.31 -6.57 1.68
N LYS A 40 6.09 -6.11 2.66
CA LYS A 40 7.34 -5.37 2.41
C LYS A 40 8.33 -6.21 1.59
N ARG A 41 8.54 -7.48 1.97
CA ARG A 41 9.43 -8.40 1.23
C ARG A 41 8.94 -8.68 -0.18
N GLU A 42 7.62 -8.84 -0.39
CA GLU A 42 7.03 -9.04 -1.72
C GLU A 42 7.32 -7.84 -2.65
N ILE A 43 7.19 -6.61 -2.12
CA ILE A 43 7.52 -5.39 -2.85
C ILE A 43 9.02 -5.32 -3.16
N GLU A 44 9.89 -5.59 -2.17
CA GLU A 44 11.34 -5.59 -2.36
C GLU A 44 11.79 -6.61 -3.41
N ALA A 45 11.20 -7.81 -3.43
CA ALA A 45 11.48 -8.84 -4.43
C ALA A 45 11.05 -8.41 -5.85
N GLY A 46 9.89 -7.76 -5.97
CA GLY A 46 9.43 -7.19 -7.24
C GLY A 46 10.36 -6.09 -7.75
N LEU A 47 10.74 -5.16 -6.88
CA LEU A 47 11.68 -4.08 -7.19
C LEU A 47 13.06 -4.63 -7.59
N TYR A 48 13.57 -5.61 -6.85
CA TYR A 48 14.81 -6.29 -7.21
C TYR A 48 14.75 -6.88 -8.62
N THR A 49 13.66 -7.56 -8.96
CA THR A 49 13.46 -8.15 -10.29
C THR A 49 13.49 -7.09 -11.39
N VAL A 50 12.80 -5.97 -11.19
CA VAL A 50 12.77 -4.86 -12.14
C VAL A 50 14.16 -4.23 -12.28
N PHE A 51 14.80 -3.86 -11.19
CA PHE A 51 16.12 -3.23 -11.25
C PHE A 51 17.19 -4.16 -11.82
N HIS A 52 17.11 -5.45 -11.50
CA HIS A 52 17.99 -6.47 -12.06
C HIS A 52 17.81 -6.65 -13.57
N LYS A 53 16.57 -6.58 -14.07
CA LYS A 53 16.27 -6.66 -15.50
C LYS A 53 16.85 -5.49 -16.29
N TYR A 54 16.83 -4.28 -15.72
CA TYR A 54 17.25 -3.06 -16.39
C TYR A 54 18.63 -2.56 -15.93
N THR A 55 19.42 -3.38 -15.23
CA THR A 55 20.77 -2.98 -14.85
C THR A 55 21.65 -2.86 -16.11
N PRO A 56 22.37 -1.74 -16.31
CA PRO A 56 23.28 -1.57 -17.45
C PRO A 56 24.27 -2.73 -17.55
N GLY A 57 24.49 -3.26 -18.75
CA GLY A 57 25.35 -4.44 -18.99
C GLY A 57 24.64 -5.80 -19.01
N ARG A 58 23.35 -5.89 -18.66
CA ARG A 58 22.51 -7.09 -18.92
C ARG A 58 21.48 -6.93 -20.04
N ALA A 59 21.06 -5.70 -20.34
CA ALA A 59 20.10 -5.43 -21.40
C ALA A 59 20.69 -5.58 -22.82
N GLU A 60 22.02 -5.69 -22.94
CA GLU A 60 22.75 -5.73 -24.22
C GLU A 60 23.12 -7.16 -24.68
N MET A 61 22.84 -8.20 -23.88
CA MET A 61 22.99 -9.60 -24.33
C MET A 61 21.66 -10.15 -24.85
N ARG A 62 21.14 -9.58 -25.93
CA ARG A 62 20.06 -10.20 -26.70
C ARG A 62 20.26 -10.08 -28.20
#